data_AF-A0A3N4V657-F1
#
_entry.id   AF-A0A3N4V657-F1
#
_cell.length_a   1.000
_cell.length_b   1.000
_cell.length_c   1.000
_cell.angle_alpha   90.00
_cell.angle_beta   90.00
_cell.angle_gamma   90.00
#
_symmetry.space_group_name_H-M   'P 1'
#
loop_
_entity.id
_entity.type
_entity.pdbx_description
1 polymer ?
#
loop_
_entity_poly.entity_id
_entity_poly.type
_entity_poly.pdbx_seq_one_letter_code
_entity_poly.pdbx_strand_id
1 'polypeptide(L)'
;MTSYRVGDIPTEDIVLEPVDSEGDPLDLTSFTTATAVLRNRYSGGVVGGDFFQCELLDDEVRVRWPETAIANDPGVLDVLVTLTGPGARLRLAPHPIVVETEYPVTWEHTLETARIGWKGSNGIEDADLYELLKVSLQQVLDYAPATFAQTEAYSLSLKRAQLMQARNIWNAVTASAESQQGQGDFAVSVTVWPSLSGAAKNLVRPKRGVPVVG
;
A
#
# COMPACT_ATOMS: atom_id res chain seq x y z
N MET A 1 5.27 -0.34 11.19
CA MET A 1 4.55 -1.25 10.28
C MET A 1 3.17 -1.42 10.87
N THR A 2 2.18 -0.77 10.28
CA THR A 2 0.80 -0.79 10.79
C THR A 2 -0.08 -1.50 9.78
N SER A 3 0.12 -2.81 9.67
CA SER A 3 -0.70 -3.69 8.85
C SER A 3 -1.58 -4.57 9.73
N TYR A 4 -2.87 -4.59 9.44
CA TYR A 4 -3.88 -5.39 10.09
C TYR A 4 -4.51 -6.35 9.07
N ARG A 5 -5.32 -7.28 9.56
CA ARG A 5 -6.19 -8.13 8.74
C ARG A 5 -7.64 -7.72 8.92
N VAL A 6 -8.47 -8.05 7.94
CA VAL A 6 -9.93 -7.95 8.06
C VAL A 6 -10.38 -8.69 9.32
N GLY A 7 -11.19 -8.02 10.14
CA GLY A 7 -11.67 -8.57 11.42
C GLY A 7 -10.76 -8.34 12.62
N ASP A 8 -9.53 -7.85 12.43
CA ASP A 8 -8.64 -7.55 13.56
C ASP A 8 -9.20 -6.41 14.43
N ILE A 9 -8.95 -6.54 15.74
CA ILE A 9 -9.20 -5.52 16.76
C ILE A 9 -7.83 -5.10 17.30
N PRO A 10 -7.25 -4.00 16.80
CA PRO A 10 -5.94 -3.57 17.24
C PRO A 10 -5.97 -3.16 18.72
N THR A 11 -4.89 -3.46 19.43
CA THR A 11 -4.75 -3.16 20.87
C THR A 11 -3.71 -2.09 21.16
N GLU A 12 -2.83 -1.79 20.22
CA GLU A 12 -1.80 -0.77 20.35
C GLU A 12 -2.32 0.56 19.79
N ASP A 13 -2.31 1.60 20.63
CA ASP A 13 -2.71 2.95 20.24
C ASP A 13 -1.81 3.47 19.10
N ILE A 14 -2.40 4.20 18.16
CA ILE A 14 -1.61 4.93 17.16
C ILE A 14 -1.03 6.16 17.84
N VAL A 15 0.29 6.27 17.82
CA VAL A 15 1.00 7.44 18.29
C VAL A 15 1.38 8.30 17.08
N LEU A 16 0.92 9.55 17.07
CA LEU A 16 1.28 10.54 16.06
C LEU A 16 2.10 11.64 16.73
N GLU A 17 3.30 11.88 16.21
CA GLU A 17 4.18 12.99 16.60
C GLU A 17 4.08 14.06 15.50
N PRO A 18 3.18 15.05 15.63
CA PRO A 18 2.92 15.97 14.53
C PRO A 18 4.11 16.92 14.38
N VAL A 19 4.53 17.11 13.14
CA VAL A 19 5.54 18.11 12.78
C VAL A 19 4.92 19.22 11.94
N ASP A 20 5.50 20.40 11.98
CA ASP A 20 5.10 21.52 11.13
C ASP A 20 5.64 21.38 9.69
N SER A 21 5.48 22.42 8.88
CA SER A 21 5.96 22.43 7.49
C SER A 21 7.49 22.44 7.34
N GLU A 22 8.21 22.82 8.39
CA GLU A 22 9.67 22.86 8.44
C GLU A 22 10.24 21.55 9.01
N GLY A 23 9.39 20.70 9.58
CA GLY A 23 9.75 19.41 10.17
C GLY A 23 10.03 19.49 11.67
N ASP A 24 9.78 20.64 12.29
CA ASP A 24 9.95 20.82 13.73
C ASP A 24 8.71 20.28 14.49
N PRO A 25 8.88 19.78 15.74
CA PRO A 25 7.76 19.33 16.55
C PRO A 25 6.69 20.42 16.70
N LEU A 26 5.44 20.06 16.39
CA LEU A 26 4.32 20.99 16.46
C LEU A 26 3.94 21.28 17.92
N ASP A 27 3.82 22.55 18.29
CA ASP A 27 3.30 22.94 19.61
C ASP A 27 1.80 22.62 19.73
N LEU A 28 1.48 21.60 20.54
CA LEU A 28 0.11 21.12 20.73
C LEU A 28 -0.67 21.92 21.79
N THR A 29 -0.02 22.80 22.56
CA THR A 29 -0.65 23.52 23.69
C THR A 29 -1.77 24.46 23.28
N SER A 30 -1.81 24.86 21.99
CA SER A 30 -2.86 25.68 21.41
C SER A 30 -4.17 24.92 21.09
N PHE A 31 -4.15 23.59 21.16
CA PHE A 31 -5.30 22.74 20.86
C PHE A 31 -5.91 22.15 22.13
N THR A 32 -7.23 22.05 22.15
CA THR A 32 -7.99 21.56 23.31
C THR A 32 -8.58 20.18 23.09
N THR A 33 -8.83 19.80 21.84
CA THR A 33 -9.44 18.52 21.49
C THR A 33 -8.82 17.95 20.21
N ALA A 34 -8.79 16.63 20.12
CA ALA A 34 -8.45 15.89 18.91
C ALA A 34 -9.62 14.97 18.55
N THR A 35 -9.89 14.82 17.26
CA THR A 35 -10.83 13.84 16.74
C THR A 35 -10.18 13.07 15.60
N ALA A 36 -10.41 11.76 15.53
CA ALA A 36 -9.91 10.91 14.47
C ALA A 36 -11.07 10.32 13.68
N VAL A 37 -10.94 10.28 12.36
CA VAL A 37 -11.84 9.53 11.49
C VAL A 37 -11.05 8.58 10.62
N LEU A 38 -11.59 7.39 10.39
CA LEU A 38 -11.03 6.40 9.50
C LEU A 38 -11.73 6.51 8.15
N ARG A 39 -10.94 6.79 7.11
CA ARG A 39 -11.45 6.97 5.76
C ARG A 39 -10.79 5.99 4.81
N ASN A 40 -11.56 5.42 3.90
CA ASN A 40 -10.97 4.68 2.79
C ASN A 40 -10.21 5.66 1.89
N ARG A 41 -8.92 5.38 1.66
CA ARG A 41 -8.03 6.27 0.91
C ARG A 41 -8.55 6.59 -0.49
N TYR A 42 -9.17 5.61 -1.16
CA TYR A 42 -9.56 5.72 -2.56
C TYR A 42 -11.01 6.13 -2.78
N SER A 43 -11.95 5.50 -2.06
CA SER A 43 -13.36 5.87 -2.20
C SER A 43 -13.67 7.19 -1.50
N GLY A 44 -12.80 7.63 -0.57
CA GLY A 44 -13.04 8.78 0.28
C GLY A 44 -14.17 8.57 1.29
N GLY A 45 -14.80 7.39 1.29
CA GLY A 45 -15.86 7.03 2.22
C GLY A 45 -15.33 6.91 3.64
N VAL A 46 -16.07 7.48 4.59
CA VAL A 46 -15.79 7.29 6.02
C VAL A 46 -16.18 5.86 6.37
N VAL A 47 -15.19 5.06 6.75
CA VAL A 47 -15.39 3.68 7.24
C VAL A 47 -15.82 3.73 8.72
N GLY A 48 -15.41 4.80 9.41
CA GLY A 48 -15.86 5.10 10.75
C GLY A 48 -15.20 6.33 11.36
N GLY A 49 -15.62 6.75 12.55
CA GLY A 49 -15.09 7.98 13.15
C GLY A 49 -15.51 8.23 14.59
N ASP A 50 -16.75 7.91 14.96
CA ASP A 50 -17.26 8.22 16.31
C ASP A 50 -16.75 7.27 17.41
N PHE A 51 -15.89 6.31 17.04
CA PHE A 51 -15.44 5.24 17.92
C PHE A 51 -13.96 5.34 18.33
N PHE A 52 -13.20 6.27 17.76
CA PHE A 52 -11.84 6.53 18.22
C PHE A 52 -11.85 7.42 19.46
N GLN A 53 -11.05 7.05 20.46
CA GLN A 53 -10.71 7.95 21.55
C GLN A 53 -9.38 8.61 21.23
N CYS A 54 -9.36 9.94 21.18
CA CYS A 54 -8.13 10.69 20.97
C CYS A 54 -7.70 11.37 22.26
N GLU A 55 -6.43 11.21 22.61
CA GLU A 55 -5.80 11.87 23.74
C GLU A 55 -4.72 12.82 23.21
N LEU A 56 -4.78 14.08 23.64
CA LEU A 56 -3.75 15.08 23.37
C LEU A 56 -2.77 15.07 24.54
N LEU A 57 -1.51 14.79 24.24
CA LEU A 57 -0.39 14.91 25.16
C LEU A 57 0.48 16.12 24.75
N ASP A 58 1.55 16.40 25.49
CA ASP A 58 2.35 17.62 25.29
C ASP A 58 3.00 17.67 23.90
N ASP A 59 3.44 16.52 23.37
CA ASP A 59 4.20 16.38 22.12
C ASP A 59 3.61 15.36 21.13
N GLU A 60 2.58 14.61 21.52
CA GLU A 60 1.98 13.56 20.69
C GLU A 60 0.44 13.52 20.77
N VAL A 61 -0.16 12.94 19.74
CA VAL A 61 -1.58 12.60 19.70
C VAL A 61 -1.71 11.09 19.73
N ARG A 62 -2.36 10.55 20.77
CA ARG A 62 -2.68 9.12 20.84
C ARG A 62 -4.09 8.88 20.31
N VAL A 63 -4.21 8.01 19.34
CA VAL A 63 -5.49 7.56 18.79
C VAL A 63 -5.70 6.11 19.21
N ARG A 64 -6.59 5.91 20.18
CA ARG A 64 -6.97 4.59 20.67
C ARG A 64 -8.02 3.96 19.76
N TRP A 65 -7.78 2.71 19.42
CA TRP A 65 -8.69 1.89 18.61
C TRP A 65 -9.99 1.58 19.35
N PRO A 66 -11.09 1.38 18.61
CA PRO A 66 -12.32 0.86 19.19
C PRO A 66 -12.15 -0.58 19.65
N GLU A 67 -13.00 -1.03 20.59
CA GLU A 67 -13.08 -2.44 21.02
C GLU A 67 -13.79 -3.36 19.99
N THR A 68 -13.88 -2.92 18.73
CA THR A 68 -14.56 -3.61 17.63
C THR A 68 -13.66 -3.67 16.40
N ALA A 69 -13.95 -4.58 15.47
CA ALA A 69 -13.19 -4.70 14.23
C ALA A 69 -13.17 -3.39 13.43
N ILE A 70 -12.00 -3.01 12.94
CA ILE A 70 -11.77 -1.69 12.31
C ILE A 70 -12.29 -1.62 10.86
N ALA A 71 -12.34 -2.76 10.18
CA ALA A 71 -12.72 -2.85 8.77
C ALA A 71 -13.21 -4.26 8.42
N ASN A 72 -14.23 -4.31 7.56
CA ASN A 72 -14.78 -5.55 7.01
C ASN A 72 -14.21 -5.86 5.61
N ASP A 73 -13.58 -4.87 4.97
CA ASP A 73 -13.03 -4.98 3.62
C ASP A 73 -11.53 -4.68 3.63
N PRO A 74 -10.72 -5.38 2.84
CA PRO A 74 -9.30 -5.12 2.72
C PRO A 74 -9.05 -3.83 1.92
N GLY A 75 -7.99 -3.09 2.25
CA GLY A 75 -7.68 -1.82 1.60
C GLY A 75 -6.65 -0.99 2.35
N VAL A 76 -6.35 0.18 1.80
CA VAL A 76 -5.60 1.23 2.51
C VAL A 76 -6.60 2.21 3.10
N LEU A 77 -6.52 2.40 4.41
CA LEU A 77 -7.33 3.36 5.14
C LEU A 77 -6.42 4.46 5.67
N ASP A 78 -6.94 5.67 5.73
CA ASP A 78 -6.26 6.81 6.33
C ASP A 78 -6.92 7.13 7.67
N VAL A 79 -6.11 7.16 8.73
CA VAL A 79 -6.51 7.79 9.99
C VAL A 79 -6.27 9.28 9.86
N LEU A 80 -7.36 10.04 9.95
CA LEU A 80 -7.39 11.47 9.75
C LEU A 80 -7.66 12.15 11.07
N VAL A 81 -6.64 12.77 11.63
CA VAL A 81 -6.74 13.50 12.90
C VAL A 81 -6.97 14.99 12.64
N THR A 82 -7.96 15.54 13.34
CA THR A 82 -8.26 16.97 13.37
C THR A 82 -8.09 17.49 14.79
N LEU A 83 -7.21 18.47 14.95
CA LEU A 83 -6.99 19.20 16.19
C LEU A 83 -7.86 20.45 16.21
N THR A 84 -8.48 20.74 17.34
CA THR A 84 -9.36 21.92 17.52
C THR A 84 -9.02 22.63 18.83
N GLY A 85 -8.86 23.95 18.75
CA GLY A 85 -8.58 24.84 19.88
C GLY A 85 -9.26 26.21 19.71
N PRO A 86 -9.10 27.14 20.67
CA PRO A 86 -9.68 28.47 20.60
C PRO A 86 -9.19 29.25 19.37
N GLY A 87 -10.02 29.32 18.33
CA GLY A 87 -9.68 30.00 17.07
C GLY A 87 -8.72 29.23 16.15
N ALA A 88 -8.33 28.01 16.52
CA ALA A 88 -7.39 27.18 15.76
C ALA A 88 -8.04 25.85 15.37
N ARG A 89 -7.81 25.44 14.12
CA ARG A 89 -8.17 24.11 13.63
C ARG A 89 -7.10 23.64 12.67
N LEU A 90 -6.52 22.48 12.96
CA LEU A 90 -5.47 21.88 12.15
C LEU A 90 -5.86 20.45 11.79
N ARG A 91 -5.64 20.07 10.54
CA ARG A 91 -5.76 18.68 10.10
C ARG A 91 -4.36 18.13 9.90
N LEU A 92 -4.02 17.06 10.61
CA LEU A 92 -2.73 16.42 10.49
C LEU A 92 -2.59 15.69 9.15
N ALA A 93 -1.36 15.36 8.78
CA ALA A 93 -1.10 14.49 7.65
C ALA A 93 -1.82 13.15 7.84
N PRO A 94 -2.45 12.58 6.79
CA PRO A 94 -3.09 11.27 6.88
C PRO A 94 -2.09 10.20 7.31
N HIS A 95 -2.45 9.40 8.32
CA HIS A 95 -1.66 8.24 8.73
C HIS A 95 -2.21 6.97 8.05
N PRO A 96 -1.50 6.39 7.06
CA PRO A 96 -1.95 5.17 6.41
C PRO A 96 -1.92 3.97 7.35
N ILE A 97 -2.96 3.15 7.25
CA ILE A 97 -2.97 1.78 7.74
C ILE A 97 -3.34 0.84 6.58
N VAL A 98 -2.78 -0.35 6.58
CA VAL A 98 -3.12 -1.38 5.60
C VAL A 98 -3.99 -2.43 6.27
N VAL A 99 -5.12 -2.77 5.65
CA VAL A 99 -5.96 -3.91 6.03
C VAL A 99 -5.86 -4.97 4.95
N GLU A 100 -5.23 -6.09 5.25
CA GLU A 100 -5.09 -7.24 4.37
C GLU A 100 -6.25 -8.23 4.54
N THR A 101 -6.48 -9.08 3.54
CA THR A 101 -7.47 -10.16 3.66
C THR A 101 -7.03 -11.18 4.72
N GLU A 102 -7.97 -11.64 5.56
CA GLU A 102 -7.71 -12.63 6.64
C GLU A 102 -7.14 -13.94 6.09
N TYR A 103 -7.71 -14.41 4.99
CA TYR A 103 -7.28 -15.61 4.26
C TYR A 103 -6.90 -15.22 2.83
N PRO A 104 -5.66 -14.78 2.56
CA PRO A 104 -5.23 -14.58 1.19
C PRO A 104 -5.38 -15.91 0.45
N VAL A 105 -6.04 -15.87 -0.70
CA VAL A 105 -6.02 -17.01 -1.63
C VAL A 105 -4.56 -17.39 -1.88
N THR A 106 -4.26 -18.68 -1.98
CA THR A 106 -2.89 -19.24 -1.93
C THR A 106 -1.87 -18.58 -2.86
N TRP A 107 -2.35 -17.94 -3.93
CA TRP A 107 -1.56 -17.27 -4.95
C TRP A 107 -1.32 -15.77 -4.75
N GLU A 108 -1.94 -15.12 -3.77
CA GLU A 108 -1.72 -13.69 -3.49
C GLU A 108 -0.53 -13.49 -2.52
N HIS A 109 0.27 -12.46 -2.77
CA HIS A 109 1.26 -11.96 -1.82
C HIS A 109 0.64 -10.96 -0.83
N THR A 110 0.84 -11.25 0.46
CA THR A 110 0.72 -10.26 1.55
C THR A 110 1.97 -9.37 1.60
N LEU A 111 1.90 -8.26 2.34
CA LEU A 111 3.04 -7.42 2.68
C LEU A 111 4.21 -8.23 3.22
N GLU A 112 3.97 -9.07 4.23
CA GLU A 112 4.99 -9.92 4.82
C GLU A 112 5.68 -10.81 3.77
N THR A 113 4.91 -11.53 2.97
CA THR A 113 5.48 -12.43 1.96
C THR A 113 6.19 -11.68 0.83
N ALA A 114 5.74 -10.46 0.52
CA ALA A 114 6.41 -9.59 -0.45
C ALA A 114 7.76 -9.10 0.07
N ARG A 115 7.84 -8.68 1.35
CA ARG A 115 9.09 -8.27 2.01
C ARG A 115 10.12 -9.39 2.01
N ILE A 116 9.70 -10.61 2.33
CA ILE A 116 10.56 -11.81 2.27
C ILE A 116 11.01 -12.09 0.84
N GLY A 117 10.07 -12.08 -0.11
CA GLY A 117 10.36 -12.44 -1.50
C GLY A 117 11.20 -11.39 -2.22
N TRP A 118 11.07 -10.11 -1.88
CA TRP A 118 11.67 -8.95 -2.53
C TRP A 118 12.46 -8.10 -1.54
N LYS A 119 13.77 -8.39 -1.42
CA LYS A 119 14.69 -7.65 -0.53
C LYS A 119 14.69 -6.13 -0.72
N GLY A 120 14.55 -5.66 -1.96
CA GLY A 120 14.50 -4.23 -2.27
C GLY A 120 13.21 -3.52 -1.87
N SER A 121 12.20 -4.25 -1.39
CA SER A 121 10.95 -3.63 -0.96
C SER A 121 11.11 -2.83 0.31
N ASN A 122 12.03 -3.17 1.23
CA ASN A 122 12.13 -2.59 2.59
C ASN A 122 12.15 -1.06 2.70
N GLY A 123 12.52 -0.33 1.63
CA GLY A 123 12.46 1.14 1.59
C GLY A 123 11.15 1.73 1.07
N ILE A 124 10.18 0.89 0.70
CA ILE A 124 8.84 1.28 0.23
C ILE A 124 7.91 1.26 1.44
N GLU A 125 7.08 2.30 1.62
CA GLU A 125 6.07 2.33 2.68
C GLU A 125 5.04 1.18 2.52
N ASP A 126 4.45 0.72 3.62
CA ASP A 126 3.53 -0.43 3.59
C ASP A 126 2.29 -0.16 2.74
N ALA A 127 1.73 1.06 2.83
CA ALA A 127 0.62 1.47 1.97
C ALA A 127 1.02 1.35 0.50
N ASP A 128 2.08 2.03 0.07
CA ASP A 128 2.53 2.00 -1.32
C ASP A 128 2.85 0.59 -1.81
N LEU A 129 3.49 -0.24 -0.97
CA LEU A 129 3.78 -1.62 -1.29
C LEU A 129 2.49 -2.44 -1.47
N TYR A 130 1.50 -2.26 -0.58
CA TYR A 130 0.21 -2.92 -0.70
C TYR A 130 -0.51 -2.52 -2.01
N GLU A 131 -0.51 -1.23 -2.33
CA GLU A 131 -1.09 -0.70 -3.56
C GLU A 131 -0.42 -1.29 -4.81
N LEU A 132 0.92 -1.33 -4.83
CA LEU A 132 1.71 -1.97 -5.88
C LEU A 132 1.34 -3.46 -6.05
N LEU A 133 1.18 -4.18 -4.94
CA LEU A 133 0.80 -5.59 -4.95
C LEU A 133 -0.60 -5.79 -5.51
N LYS A 134 -1.58 -4.95 -5.15
CA LYS A 134 -2.96 -5.02 -5.66
C LYS A 134 -3.05 -4.68 -7.15
N VAL A 135 -2.37 -3.64 -7.61
CA VAL A 135 -2.31 -3.30 -9.04
C VAL A 135 -1.66 -4.44 -9.83
N SER A 136 -0.56 -4.98 -9.32
CA SER A 136 0.14 -6.11 -9.96
C SER A 136 -0.72 -7.36 -10.02
N LEU A 137 -1.47 -7.62 -8.95
CA LEU A 137 -2.42 -8.73 -8.88
C LEU A 137 -3.47 -8.61 -9.98
N GLN A 138 -4.11 -7.44 -10.08
CA GLN A 138 -5.14 -7.19 -11.08
C GLN A 138 -4.60 -7.40 -12.49
N GLN A 139 -3.43 -6.85 -12.82
CA GLN A 139 -2.80 -7.02 -14.14
C GLN A 139 -2.46 -8.49 -14.46
N VAL A 140 -2.00 -9.24 -13.47
CA VAL A 140 -1.70 -10.67 -13.63
C VAL A 140 -2.97 -11.48 -13.84
N LEU A 141 -4.04 -11.18 -13.11
CA LEU A 141 -5.34 -11.85 -13.23
C LEU A 141 -6.03 -11.54 -14.55
N ASP A 142 -6.05 -10.28 -14.98
CA ASP A 142 -6.62 -9.87 -16.27
C ASP A 142 -5.92 -10.55 -17.44
N TYR A 143 -4.62 -10.83 -17.29
CA TYR A 143 -3.86 -11.59 -18.27
C TYR A 143 -3.98 -13.11 -18.10
N ALA A 144 -4.32 -13.64 -16.93
CA ALA A 144 -4.41 -15.08 -16.72
C ALA A 144 -5.57 -15.69 -17.53
N PRO A 145 -5.45 -16.93 -18.05
CA PRO A 145 -6.60 -17.64 -18.59
C PRO A 145 -7.62 -17.93 -17.48
N ALA A 146 -8.93 -17.88 -17.79
CA ALA A 146 -9.99 -18.13 -16.79
C ALA A 146 -9.88 -19.49 -16.08
N THR A 147 -9.23 -20.48 -16.70
CA THR A 147 -9.02 -21.82 -16.17
C THR A 147 -7.83 -21.94 -15.20
N PHE A 148 -6.99 -20.91 -15.06
CA PHE A 148 -5.74 -21.00 -14.28
C PHE A 148 -5.96 -21.01 -12.77
N ALA A 149 -7.07 -20.48 -12.26
CA ALA A 149 -7.34 -20.42 -10.82
C ALA A 149 -7.62 -21.79 -10.16
N GLN A 150 -7.65 -22.89 -10.93
CA GLN A 150 -8.13 -24.19 -10.47
C GLN A 150 -7.04 -25.22 -10.08
N THR A 151 -5.74 -24.90 -10.22
CA THR A 151 -4.67 -25.85 -9.82
C THR A 151 -3.57 -25.19 -8.98
N GLU A 152 -3.01 -25.97 -8.05
CA GLU A 152 -1.96 -25.54 -7.13
C GLU A 152 -0.65 -25.15 -7.84
N ALA A 153 -0.31 -25.80 -8.95
CA ALA A 153 0.88 -25.44 -9.74
C ALA A 153 0.75 -24.06 -10.42
N TYR A 154 -0.47 -23.67 -10.80
CA TYR A 154 -0.73 -22.35 -11.35
C TYR A 154 -0.71 -21.26 -10.26
N SER A 155 -1.02 -21.61 -9.02
CA SER A 155 -1.03 -20.67 -7.89
C SER A 155 0.36 -20.07 -7.65
N LEU A 156 1.42 -20.90 -7.69
CA LEU A 156 2.80 -20.45 -7.48
C LEU A 156 3.32 -19.57 -8.63
N SER A 157 2.92 -19.87 -9.87
CA SER A 157 3.34 -19.09 -11.05
C SER A 157 2.69 -17.71 -11.05
N LEU A 158 1.40 -17.63 -10.69
CA LEU A 158 0.68 -16.36 -10.52
C LEU A 158 1.30 -15.52 -9.39
N LYS A 159 1.60 -16.15 -8.25
CA LYS A 159 2.25 -15.49 -7.11
C LYS A 159 3.59 -14.87 -7.48
N ARG A 160 4.46 -15.64 -8.16
CA ARG A 160 5.74 -15.15 -8.67
C ARG A 160 5.57 -14.04 -9.71
N ALA A 161 4.59 -14.17 -10.61
CA ALA A 161 4.30 -13.16 -11.61
C ALA A 161 3.83 -11.85 -10.98
N GLN A 162 2.99 -11.90 -9.94
CA GLN A 162 2.54 -10.72 -9.18
C GLN A 162 3.75 -9.98 -8.61
N LEU A 163 4.62 -10.68 -7.85
CA LEU A 163 5.76 -10.02 -7.21
C LEU A 163 6.75 -9.45 -8.21
N MET A 164 6.97 -10.14 -9.33
CA MET A 164 7.84 -9.63 -10.39
C MET A 164 7.24 -8.43 -11.10
N GLN A 165 5.92 -8.41 -11.32
CA GLN A 165 5.25 -7.24 -11.88
C GLN A 165 5.31 -6.05 -10.93
N ALA A 166 5.13 -6.25 -9.63
CA ALA A 166 5.25 -5.18 -8.63
C ALA A 166 6.64 -4.53 -8.66
N ARG A 167 7.70 -5.36 -8.75
CA ARG A 167 9.08 -4.87 -8.90
C ARG A 167 9.26 -4.04 -10.17
N ASN A 168 8.71 -4.52 -11.29
CA ASN A 168 8.86 -3.85 -12.57
C ASN A 168 8.14 -2.50 -12.57
N ILE A 169 6.96 -2.40 -11.94
CA ILE A 169 6.24 -1.13 -11.77
C ILE A 169 7.06 -0.18 -10.90
N TRP A 170 7.54 -0.63 -9.74
CA TRP A 170 8.35 0.19 -8.83
C TRP A 170 9.63 0.71 -9.49
N ASN A 171 10.37 -0.17 -10.16
CA ASN A 171 11.59 0.21 -10.87
C ASN A 171 11.31 1.22 -12.01
N ALA A 172 10.16 1.11 -12.69
CA ALA A 172 9.79 2.05 -13.72
C ALA A 172 9.46 3.45 -13.15
N VAL A 173 8.75 3.51 -12.02
CA VAL A 173 8.41 4.77 -11.35
C VAL A 173 9.66 5.46 -10.78
N THR A 174 10.53 4.70 -10.12
CA THR A 174 11.76 5.24 -9.50
C THR A 174 12.80 5.65 -10.53
N ALA A 175 13.03 4.85 -11.58
CA ALA A 175 13.94 5.23 -12.65
C ALA A 175 13.47 6.51 -13.36
N SER A 176 12.17 6.66 -13.62
CA SER A 176 11.61 7.85 -14.28
C SER A 176 11.80 9.14 -13.48
N ALA A 177 11.94 9.08 -12.16
CA ALA A 177 12.18 10.27 -11.34
C ALA A 177 13.60 10.84 -11.53
N GLU A 178 14.56 10.00 -11.92
CA GLU A 178 15.97 10.38 -12.10
C GLU A 178 16.39 10.43 -13.58
N SER A 179 15.64 9.78 -14.48
CA SER A 179 16.07 9.52 -15.86
C SER A 179 15.68 10.60 -16.89
N GLN A 180 16.02 11.86 -16.60
CA GLN A 180 16.57 12.74 -17.64
C GLN A 180 18.09 12.90 -17.46
N GLN A 181 18.80 11.81 -17.15
CA GLN A 181 20.25 11.76 -17.25
C GLN A 181 20.67 11.21 -18.63
N GLY A 182 20.67 12.11 -19.60
CA GLY A 182 21.32 11.95 -20.89
C GLY A 182 21.92 13.27 -21.32
N GLN A 183 23.23 13.43 -21.17
CA GLN A 183 23.97 14.54 -21.77
C GLN A 183 24.30 14.15 -23.23
N GLY A 184 23.44 14.52 -24.17
CA GLY A 184 23.62 14.29 -25.62
C GLY A 184 22.44 13.61 -26.33
N ASP A 185 22.55 13.50 -27.66
CA ASP A 185 21.52 13.11 -28.68
C ASP A 185 20.97 11.67 -28.56
N PHE A 186 21.20 10.99 -27.43
CA PHE A 186 20.67 9.66 -27.10
C PHE A 186 19.90 9.72 -25.78
N ALA A 187 18.81 10.48 -25.77
CA ALA A 187 17.84 10.42 -24.68
C ALA A 187 17.11 9.06 -24.73
N VAL A 188 17.51 8.11 -23.88
CA VAL A 188 16.73 6.90 -23.65
C VAL A 188 15.50 7.31 -22.83
N SER A 189 14.36 7.53 -23.49
CA SER A 189 13.10 7.67 -22.78
C SER A 189 12.78 6.31 -22.16
N VAL A 190 12.83 6.21 -20.83
CA VAL A 190 12.23 5.07 -20.12
C VAL A 190 10.72 5.21 -20.27
N THR A 191 10.18 4.65 -21.36
CA THR A 191 8.73 4.60 -21.56
C THR A 191 8.17 3.67 -20.49
N VAL A 192 7.48 4.25 -19.51
CA VAL A 192 6.72 3.50 -18.51
C VAL A 192 5.60 2.80 -19.25
N TRP A 193 5.74 1.50 -19.48
CA TRP A 193 4.69 0.69 -20.09
C TRP A 193 3.72 0.26 -19.00
N PRO A 194 2.46 0.77 -18.97
CA PRO A 194 1.46 0.35 -17.97
C PRO A 194 0.95 -1.10 -18.19
N SER A 195 1.70 -1.91 -18.94
CA SER A 195 1.31 -3.25 -19.35
C SER A 195 2.10 -4.31 -18.58
N LEU A 196 1.50 -5.49 -18.43
CA LEU A 196 2.16 -6.65 -17.83
C LEU A 196 3.48 -6.96 -18.56
N SER A 197 4.59 -7.03 -17.80
CA SER A 197 5.93 -7.25 -18.33
C SER A 197 6.06 -8.58 -19.08
N GLY A 198 6.95 -8.64 -20.08
CA GLY A 198 7.17 -9.85 -20.88
C GLY A 198 7.57 -11.07 -20.04
N ALA A 199 8.39 -10.86 -19.02
CA ALA A 199 8.74 -11.90 -18.07
C ALA A 199 7.51 -12.40 -17.29
N ALA A 200 6.63 -11.49 -16.81
CA ALA A 200 5.46 -11.88 -16.03
C ALA A 200 4.46 -12.61 -16.92
N LYS A 201 4.29 -12.17 -18.17
CA LYS A 201 3.53 -12.88 -19.20
C LYS A 201 4.03 -14.31 -19.41
N ASN A 202 5.35 -14.52 -19.45
CA ASN A 202 5.92 -15.86 -19.64
C ASN A 202 5.70 -16.79 -18.42
N LEU A 203 5.61 -16.25 -17.20
CA LEU A 203 5.25 -17.02 -16.00
C LEU A 203 3.76 -17.41 -16.01
N VAL A 204 2.89 -16.49 -16.43
CA VAL A 204 1.43 -16.72 -16.44
C VAL A 204 1.00 -17.57 -17.64
N ARG A 205 1.57 -17.34 -18.82
CA ARG A 205 1.28 -18.08 -20.06
C ARG A 205 2.59 -18.48 -20.74
N PRO A 206 3.26 -19.55 -20.29
CA PRO A 206 4.48 -20.03 -20.93
C PRO A 206 4.20 -20.40 -22.39
N LYS A 207 4.88 -19.74 -23.34
CA LYS A 207 4.80 -20.13 -24.75
C LYS A 207 5.53 -21.46 -24.93
N ARG A 208 4.88 -22.43 -25.59
CA ARG A 208 5.58 -23.63 -26.05
C ARG A 208 6.66 -23.22 -27.06
N GLY A 209 7.86 -23.75 -26.90
CA GLY A 209 8.92 -23.56 -27.90
C GLY A 209 8.46 -24.11 -29.24
N VAL A 210 8.49 -23.28 -30.28
CA VAL A 210 8.28 -23.73 -31.66
C VAL A 210 9.67 -24.01 -32.22
N PRO A 211 9.97 -25.23 -32.70
CA PRO A 211 11.25 -25.50 -33.35
C PRO A 211 11.38 -24.60 -34.58
N VAL A 212 12.48 -23.85 -34.65
CA VAL A 212 12.74 -22.88 -35.75
C VAL A 212 13.29 -23.58 -37.01
N VAL A 213 13.45 -24.90 -36.99
CA VAL A 213 13.96 -25.66 -38.15
C VAL A 213 13.23 -26.99 -38.27
N GLY A 214 12.58 -27.19 -39.41
CA GLY A 214 12.05 -28.44 -39.95
C GLY A 214 12.10 -28.36 -41.47
#